data_AF-A0A928WXP3-F1
#
_entry.id   AF-A0A928WXP3-F1
#
_cell.length_a   1.000
_cell.length_b   1.000
_cell.length_c   1.000
_cell.angle_alpha   90.00
_cell.angle_beta   90.00
_cell.angle_gamma   90.00
#
_symmetry.space_group_name_H-M   'P 1'
#
loop_
_entity.id
_entity.type
_entity.pdbx_description
1 polymer ?
#
loop_
_entity_poly.entity_id
_entity_poly.type
_entity_poly.pdbx_seq_one_letter_code
_entity_poly.pdbx_strand_id
1 'polypeptide(L)'
;MTNSASVPENTIEKTGDKASDRVSKSLLEVTLDGAIALAKESGNSSPATTQFEALLAQVEADHSAVAPLLKTLWQEYLSAQRSATFWQNMSDAEKDLSEKMSESNIQLKQNYMRLIQEQ
;
A
#
# COMPACT_ATOMS: atom_id res chain seq x y z
N MET A 1 -42.42 -34.32 -53.54
CA MET A 1 -42.81 -33.04 -52.90
C MET A 1 -41.81 -32.81 -51.79
N THR A 2 -40.91 -31.86 -52.00
CA THR A 2 -39.67 -31.65 -51.22
C THR A 2 -39.90 -30.69 -50.06
N ASN A 3 -39.24 -31.00 -48.93
CA ASN A 3 -39.31 -30.33 -47.63
C ASN A 3 -39.16 -28.81 -47.67
N SER A 4 -39.95 -28.16 -46.83
CA SER A 4 -39.79 -26.80 -46.32
C SER A 4 -38.53 -26.66 -45.46
N ALA A 5 -37.75 -25.60 -45.68
CA ALA A 5 -37.05 -24.81 -44.65
C ALA A 5 -36.10 -23.81 -45.32
N SER A 6 -36.31 -22.51 -45.09
CA SER A 6 -35.27 -21.48 -45.16
C SER A 6 -35.77 -20.22 -44.45
N VAL A 7 -35.47 -20.15 -43.15
CA VAL A 7 -35.43 -18.89 -42.38
C VAL A 7 -33.95 -18.50 -42.32
N PRO A 8 -33.54 -17.29 -42.75
CA PRO A 8 -32.15 -16.87 -42.60
C PRO A 8 -31.88 -16.45 -41.15
N GLU A 9 -31.12 -17.30 -40.47
CA GLU A 9 -29.89 -16.99 -39.74
C GLU A 9 -29.77 -15.63 -39.04
N ASN A 10 -29.95 -15.71 -37.72
CA ASN A 10 -29.56 -14.74 -36.71
C ASN A 10 -28.01 -14.60 -36.69
N THR A 11 -27.49 -13.40 -36.93
CA THR A 11 -26.11 -13.04 -36.55
C THR A 11 -26.14 -11.66 -35.92
N ILE A 12 -26.38 -11.63 -34.61
CA ILE A 12 -26.04 -10.48 -33.77
C ILE A 12 -24.62 -10.77 -33.25
N GLU A 13 -23.63 -10.15 -33.89
CA GLU A 13 -22.24 -10.13 -33.43
C GLU A 13 -22.16 -9.52 -32.03
N LYS A 14 -21.77 -10.33 -31.04
CA LYS A 14 -21.46 -9.92 -29.68
C LYS A 14 -20.09 -9.23 -29.65
N THR A 15 -20.03 -7.94 -29.94
CA THR A 15 -18.81 -7.09 -29.86
C THR A 15 -18.67 -6.33 -28.53
N GLY A 16 -19.42 -6.70 -27.49
CA GLY A 16 -19.47 -5.97 -26.20
C GLY A 16 -18.44 -6.34 -25.13
N ASP A 17 -17.69 -7.45 -25.24
CA ASP A 17 -16.98 -8.01 -24.07
C ASP A 17 -15.57 -7.43 -23.81
N LYS A 18 -14.87 -6.91 -24.83
CA LYS A 18 -13.43 -6.55 -24.69
C LYS A 18 -13.16 -5.18 -24.08
N ALA A 19 -14.10 -4.26 -24.18
CA ALA A 19 -13.95 -2.91 -23.61
C ALA A 19 -14.17 -2.91 -22.09
N SER A 20 -15.13 -3.72 -21.61
CA SER A 20 -15.46 -3.83 -20.19
C SER A 20 -14.29 -4.40 -19.37
N ASP A 21 -13.67 -5.50 -19.82
CA ASP A 21 -12.56 -6.16 -19.11
C ASP A 21 -11.30 -5.27 -18.98
N ARG A 22 -11.03 -4.42 -19.98
CA ARG A 22 -9.89 -3.50 -19.96
C ARG A 22 -10.12 -2.31 -19.02
N VAL A 23 -11.35 -1.80 -18.95
CA VAL A 23 -11.73 -0.73 -18.01
C VAL A 23 -11.75 -1.25 -16.58
N SER A 24 -12.25 -2.45 -16.34
CA SER A 24 -12.22 -3.10 -15.03
C SER A 24 -10.79 -3.31 -14.52
N LYS A 25 -9.85 -3.76 -15.38
CA LYS A 25 -8.43 -3.87 -15.04
C LYS A 25 -7.81 -2.52 -14.64
N SER A 26 -8.13 -1.46 -15.38
CA SER A 26 -7.65 -0.10 -15.07
C SER A 26 -8.17 0.42 -13.73
N LEU A 27 -9.43 0.12 -13.38
CA LEU A 27 -10.01 0.54 -12.10
C LEU A 27 -9.44 -0.24 -10.92
N LEU A 28 -9.17 -1.54 -11.10
CA LEU A 28 -8.50 -2.37 -10.09
C LEU A 28 -7.06 -1.89 -9.84
N GLU A 29 -6.34 -1.53 -10.89
CA GLU A 29 -4.97 -1.00 -10.78
C GLU A 29 -4.96 0.34 -10.02
N VAL A 30 -5.87 1.25 -10.36
CA VAL A 30 -6.01 2.56 -9.68
C VAL A 30 -6.44 2.40 -8.22
N THR A 31 -7.31 1.44 -7.90
CA THR A 31 -7.75 1.20 -6.52
C THR A 31 -6.68 0.52 -5.67
N LEU A 32 -5.85 -0.35 -6.26
CA LEU A 32 -4.68 -0.91 -5.61
C LEU A 32 -3.61 0.16 -5.34
N ASP A 33 -3.32 1.01 -6.32
CA ASP A 33 -2.40 2.14 -6.15
C ASP A 33 -2.88 3.10 -5.07
N GLY A 34 -4.20 3.36 -5.01
CA GLY A 34 -4.84 4.13 -3.94
C GLY A 34 -4.64 3.50 -2.57
N ALA A 35 -4.87 2.19 -2.43
CA ALA A 35 -4.66 1.46 -1.18
C ALA A 35 -3.18 1.50 -0.75
N ILE A 36 -2.24 1.34 -1.69
CA ILE A 36 -0.79 1.43 -1.43
C ILE A 36 -0.39 2.84 -1.00
N ALA A 37 -0.91 3.88 -1.65
CA ALA A 37 -0.66 5.26 -1.30
C ALA A 37 -1.17 5.58 0.13
N LEU A 38 -2.39 5.14 0.45
CA LEU A 38 -2.97 5.30 1.80
C LEU A 38 -2.19 4.55 2.87
N ALA A 39 -1.68 3.35 2.55
CA ALA A 39 -0.81 2.62 3.45
C ALA A 39 0.49 3.37 3.69
N LYS A 40 1.10 3.97 2.65
CA LYS A 40 2.33 4.80 2.71
C LYS A 40 2.20 6.05 3.57
N GLU A 41 1.05 6.72 3.50
CA GLU A 41 0.99 8.12 3.90
C GLU A 41 1.08 8.36 5.41
N SER A 42 0.66 7.43 6.28
CA SER A 42 0.89 7.43 7.74
C SER A 42 -0.24 6.72 8.45
N GLY A 43 0.03 5.62 9.17
CA GLY A 43 -0.87 5.06 10.20
C GLY A 43 -2.27 4.61 9.76
N ASN A 44 -2.74 4.96 8.56
CA ASN A 44 -4.04 4.73 7.97
C ASN A 44 -4.14 3.32 7.39
N SER A 45 -3.69 2.35 8.19
CA SER A 45 -3.84 0.93 7.91
C SER A 45 -5.32 0.58 7.70
N SER A 46 -6.24 1.25 8.41
CA SER A 46 -7.68 0.95 8.36
C SER A 46 -8.32 1.36 7.02
N PRO A 47 -8.25 2.61 6.55
CA PRO A 47 -8.78 2.99 5.23
C PRO A 47 -8.14 2.22 4.07
N ALA A 48 -6.82 2.00 4.12
CA ALA A 48 -6.10 1.22 3.11
C ALA A 48 -6.56 -0.25 3.07
N THR A 49 -6.76 -0.86 4.24
CA THR A 49 -7.26 -2.25 4.32
C THR A 49 -8.70 -2.35 3.82
N THR A 50 -9.57 -1.37 4.12
CA THR A 50 -10.95 -1.37 3.61
C THR A 50 -11.01 -1.25 2.08
N GLN A 51 -10.18 -0.39 1.47
CA GLN A 51 -10.10 -0.32 0.01
C GLN A 51 -9.55 -1.61 -0.61
N PHE A 52 -8.53 -2.19 0.02
CA PHE A 52 -7.96 -3.47 -0.41
C PHE A 52 -8.94 -4.63 -0.27
N GLU A 53 -9.75 -4.68 0.79
CA GLU A 53 -10.79 -5.71 0.99
C GLU A 53 -11.89 -5.64 -0.06
N ALA A 54 -12.30 -4.42 -0.47
CA ALA A 54 -13.23 -4.24 -1.57
C ALA A 54 -12.67 -4.75 -2.91
N LEU A 55 -11.38 -4.49 -3.16
CA LEU A 55 -10.66 -5.01 -4.33
C LEU A 55 -10.54 -6.53 -4.28
N LEU A 56 -10.24 -7.08 -3.10
CA LEU A 56 -10.12 -8.52 -2.90
C LEU A 56 -11.44 -9.25 -3.13
N ALA A 57 -12.56 -8.70 -2.66
CA ALA A 57 -13.89 -9.26 -2.91
C ALA A 57 -14.22 -9.30 -4.41
N GLN A 58 -13.79 -8.30 -5.18
CA GLN A 58 -13.97 -8.27 -6.63
C GLN A 58 -13.06 -9.28 -7.35
N VAL A 59 -11.80 -9.40 -6.94
CA VAL A 59 -10.88 -10.42 -7.46
C VAL A 59 -11.32 -11.83 -7.10
N GLU A 60 -11.92 -12.04 -5.93
CA GLU A 60 -12.45 -13.34 -5.51
C GLU A 60 -13.66 -13.78 -6.36
N ALA A 61 -14.50 -12.83 -6.77
CA ALA A 61 -15.63 -13.07 -7.67
C ALA A 61 -15.18 -13.50 -9.08
N ASP A 62 -14.10 -12.92 -9.60
CA ASP A 62 -13.59 -13.20 -10.94
C ASP A 62 -12.59 -14.38 -10.97
N HIS A 63 -11.72 -14.46 -9.96
CA HIS A 63 -10.56 -15.35 -9.89
C HIS A 63 -10.28 -15.82 -8.45
N SER A 64 -11.15 -16.67 -7.92
CA SER A 64 -11.08 -17.20 -6.54
C SER A 64 -9.75 -17.86 -6.15
N ALA A 65 -9.01 -18.43 -7.11
CA ALA A 65 -7.70 -19.04 -6.86
C ALA A 65 -6.59 -18.01 -6.55
N VAL A 66 -6.74 -16.75 -6.98
CA VAL A 66 -5.71 -15.69 -6.86
C VAL A 66 -5.94 -14.82 -5.62
N ALA A 67 -7.19 -14.67 -5.18
CA ALA A 67 -7.58 -13.92 -3.99
C ALA A 67 -6.76 -14.25 -2.72
N PRO A 68 -6.50 -15.53 -2.35
CA PRO A 68 -5.69 -15.83 -1.16
C PRO A 68 -4.24 -15.37 -1.29
N LEU A 69 -3.63 -15.49 -2.47
CA LEU A 69 -2.25 -15.03 -2.70
C LEU A 69 -2.16 -13.51 -2.57
N LEU A 70 -3.12 -12.79 -3.15
CA LEU A 70 -3.19 -11.33 -3.08
C LEU A 70 -3.34 -10.87 -1.62
N LYS A 71 -4.17 -11.56 -0.83
CA LYS A 71 -4.31 -11.31 0.62
C LYS A 71 -2.99 -11.42 1.36
N THR A 72 -2.25 -12.51 1.12
CA THR A 72 -0.96 -12.74 1.77
C THR A 72 0.05 -11.66 1.41
N LEU A 73 0.15 -11.29 0.12
CA LEU A 73 1.04 -10.22 -0.32
C LEU A 73 0.73 -8.88 0.35
N TRP A 74 -0.55 -8.57 0.54
CA TRP A 74 -0.96 -7.35 1.25
C TRP A 74 -0.57 -7.36 2.72
N GLN A 75 -0.75 -8.50 3.41
CA GLN A 75 -0.33 -8.63 4.81
C GLN A 75 1.18 -8.47 4.97
N GLU A 76 1.97 -9.06 4.09
CA GLU A 76 3.43 -8.90 4.08
C GLU A 76 3.86 -7.48 3.76
N TYR A 77 3.17 -6.80 2.85
CA TYR A 77 3.41 -5.40 2.55
C TYR A 77 3.19 -4.52 3.80
N LEU A 78 2.08 -4.72 4.51
CA LEU A 78 1.78 -3.98 5.74
C LEU A 78 2.80 -4.28 6.85
N SER A 79 3.26 -5.53 6.98
CA SER A 79 4.25 -5.92 7.99
C SER A 79 5.61 -5.26 7.72
N ALA A 80 6.08 -5.32 6.47
CA ALA A 80 7.32 -4.70 6.02
C ALA A 80 7.29 -3.17 6.15
N GLN A 81 6.14 -2.57 5.88
CA GLN A 81 6.00 -1.13 6.03
C GLN A 81 6.06 -0.69 7.50
N ARG A 82 5.39 -1.42 8.41
CA ARG A 82 5.46 -1.12 9.84
C ARG A 82 6.88 -1.26 10.38
N SER A 83 7.64 -2.26 9.93
CA SER A 83 9.03 -2.43 10.35
C SER A 83 9.91 -1.30 9.81
N ALA A 84 9.70 -0.84 8.57
CA ALA A 84 10.41 0.31 8.02
C ALA A 84 10.15 1.59 8.83
N THR A 85 8.88 1.88 9.16
CA THR A 85 8.53 3.02 10.02
C THR A 85 9.13 2.89 11.41
N PHE A 86 9.14 1.69 11.98
CA PHE A 86 9.76 1.43 13.29
C PHE A 86 11.26 1.74 13.28
N TRP A 87 12.00 1.24 12.29
CA TRP A 87 13.44 1.49 12.17
C TRP A 87 13.76 2.96 11.94
N GLN A 88 12.93 3.66 11.15
CA GLN A 88 13.07 5.10 10.95
C GLN A 88 12.91 5.86 12.27
N ASN A 89 11.84 5.57 13.02
CA ASN A 89 11.60 6.20 14.32
C ASN A 89 12.70 5.91 15.34
N MET A 90 13.24 4.68 15.34
CA MET A 90 14.37 4.32 16.19
C MET A 90 15.62 5.11 15.83
N SER A 91 15.94 5.21 14.54
CA SER A 91 17.08 6.00 14.06
C SER A 91 16.95 7.49 14.40
N ASP A 92 15.75 8.05 14.27
CA ASP A 92 15.47 9.44 14.63
C ASP A 92 15.62 9.67 16.15
N ALA A 93 15.17 8.73 16.97
CA ALA A 93 15.36 8.78 18.42
C ALA A 93 16.84 8.66 18.84
N GLU A 94 17.60 7.77 18.19
CA GLU A 94 19.04 7.64 18.41
C GLU A 94 19.79 8.93 18.05
N LYS A 95 19.41 9.58 16.95
CA LYS A 95 19.97 10.86 16.52
C LYS A 95 19.73 11.96 17.57
N ASP A 96 18.49 12.11 18.03
CA ASP A 96 18.11 13.11 19.05
C ASP A 96 18.87 12.87 20.38
N LEU A 97 19.01 11.60 20.79
CA LEU A 97 19.79 11.25 21.97
C LEU A 97 21.27 11.63 21.82
N SER A 98 21.86 11.35 20.65
CA SER A 98 23.26 11.67 20.35
C SER A 98 23.50 13.19 20.38
N GLU A 99 22.58 13.96 19.81
CA GLU A 99 22.65 15.42 19.79
C GLU A 99 22.59 16.01 21.21
N LYS A 100 21.64 15.54 22.04
CA LYS A 100 21.54 15.94 23.45
C LYS A 100 22.77 15.57 24.27
N MET A 101 23.34 14.40 24.03
CA MET A 101 24.54 13.95 24.73
C MET A 101 25.76 14.81 24.35
N SER A 102 25.90 15.15 23.08
CA SER A 102 26.93 16.06 22.58
C SER A 102 26.78 17.45 23.19
N GLU A 103 25.57 18.00 23.19
CA GLU A 103 25.27 19.30 23.77
C GLU A 103 25.60 19.35 25.27
N SER A 104 25.15 18.35 26.03
CA SER A 104 25.45 18.20 27.46
C SER A 104 26.97 18.14 27.73
N ASN A 105 27.72 17.41 26.91
CA ASN A 105 29.17 17.32 27.05
C ASN A 105 29.87 18.67 26.80
N ILE A 106 29.41 19.43 25.81
CA ILE A 106 29.93 20.78 25.51
C ILE A 106 29.61 21.73 26.67
N GLN A 107 28.37 21.74 27.15
CA GLN A 107 27.95 22.58 28.28
C GLN A 107 28.78 22.27 29.53
N LEU A 108 29.00 20.98 29.82
CA LEU A 108 29.81 20.54 30.94
C LEU A 108 31.26 21.04 30.82
N LYS A 109 31.88 20.91 29.65
CA LYS A 109 33.24 21.43 29.39
C LYS A 109 33.32 22.95 29.56
N GLN A 110 32.32 23.68 29.07
CA GLN A 110 32.24 25.13 29.23
C GLN A 110 32.11 25.52 30.71
N ASN A 111 31.28 24.80 31.47
CA ASN A 111 31.10 25.02 32.90
C ASN A 111 32.41 24.77 33.68
N TYR A 112 33.11 23.67 33.36
CA TYR A 112 34.43 23.40 33.95
C TYR A 112 35.46 24.48 33.63
N MET A 113 35.55 24.95 32.38
CA MET A 113 36.48 26.04 32.03
C MET A 113 36.17 27.32 32.78
N ARG A 114 34.88 27.66 32.92
CA ARG A 114 34.46 28.82 33.70
C ARG A 114 34.87 28.70 35.17
N LEU A 115 34.62 27.54 35.79
CA LEU A 115 34.98 27.29 37.18
C LEU A 115 36.49 27.44 37.42
N ILE A 116 37.32 26.97 36.49
CA ILE A 116 38.79 27.11 36.57
C ILE A 116 39.23 28.57 36.42
N GLN A 117 38.53 29.38 35.62
CA GLN A 117 38.86 30.80 35.42
C GLN A 117 38.40 31.70 36.58
N GLU A 118 37.42 31.26 37.36
CA GLU A 118 36.90 31.97 38.53
C GLU A 118 37.71 31.67 39.82
N GLN A 119 38.62 30.69 39.82
CA GLN A 119 39.57 30.37 40.90
C GLN A 119 40.93 31.05 40.69
#